data_AF-A0A0S8ATI4-F1
#
_entry.id   AF-A0A0S8ATI4-F1
#
_cell.length_a   1.000
_cell.length_b   1.000
_cell.length_c   1.000
_cell.angle_alpha   90.00
_cell.angle_beta   90.00
_cell.angle_gamma   90.00
#
_symmetry.space_group_name_H-M   'P 1'
#
loop_
_entity.id
_entity.type
_entity.pdbx_description
1 polymer ?
#
loop_
_entity_poly.entity_id
_entity_poly.type
_entity_poly.pdbx_seq_one_letter_code
_entity_poly.pdbx_strand_id
1 'polypeptide(L)'
;MVAEVVGEYVPVAQASWKGMVAKYRIEDASVEPMVTLVANDNWMEFTARYVVDYKRRRRTKDRIFARLLHAVDATAGRVALASATFELVGAPPIDVRFPGPSPRAGA
;
A
#
# COMPACT_ATOMS: atom_id res chain seq x y z
N MET A 1 9.08 7.96 -16.06
CA MET A 1 9.59 7.24 -14.87
C MET A 1 9.08 5.81 -14.70
N VAL A 2 7.78 5.53 -14.46
CA VAL A 2 7.27 4.13 -14.37
C VAL A 2 7.20 3.48 -15.75
N ALA A 3 6.67 4.18 -16.75
CA ALA A 3 6.65 3.72 -18.14
C ALA A 3 8.06 3.44 -18.72
N GLU A 4 9.07 4.22 -18.32
CA GLU A 4 10.47 3.98 -18.74
C GLU A 4 11.09 2.72 -18.12
N VAL A 5 10.65 2.32 -16.93
CA VAL A 5 11.23 1.16 -16.23
C VAL A 5 10.55 -0.14 -16.65
N VAL A 6 9.26 -0.07 -17.02
CA VAL A 6 8.44 -1.25 -17.28
C VAL A 6 8.00 -1.35 -18.75
N GLY A 7 8.27 -0.35 -19.58
CA GLY A 7 7.81 -0.23 -20.96
C GLY A 7 8.22 -1.41 -21.85
N GLU A 8 9.42 -1.96 -21.67
CA GLU A 8 9.89 -3.14 -22.42
C GLU A 8 9.14 -4.44 -22.07
N TYR A 9 8.46 -4.48 -20.91
CA TYR A 9 7.68 -5.65 -20.48
C TYR A 9 6.24 -5.59 -20.97
N VAL A 10 5.76 -4.42 -21.40
CA VAL A 10 4.38 -4.21 -21.86
C VAL A 10 4.02 -5.10 -23.06
N PRO A 11 4.87 -5.23 -24.11
CA PRO A 11 4.54 -6.08 -25.27
C PRO A 11 4.47 -7.57 -24.90
N VAL A 12 5.36 -8.02 -24.03
CA VAL A 12 5.45 -9.43 -23.58
C VAL A 12 4.28 -9.79 -22.66
N ALA A 13 3.92 -8.87 -21.76
CA ALA A 13 2.76 -9.01 -20.89
C ALA A 13 1.45 -9.04 -21.68
N GLN A 14 1.29 -8.15 -22.67
CA GLN A 14 0.11 -8.14 -23.55
C GLN A 14 -0.04 -9.45 -24.33
N ALA A 15 1.05 -9.99 -24.89
CA ALA A 15 1.01 -11.24 -25.64
C ALA A 15 0.59 -12.43 -24.75
N SER A 16 1.11 -12.49 -23.53
CA SER A 16 0.79 -13.55 -22.56
C SER A 16 -0.64 -13.40 -22.01
N TRP A 17 -1.09 -12.16 -21.80
CA TRP A 17 -2.44 -11.83 -21.35
C TRP A 17 -3.49 -12.23 -22.38
N LYS A 18 -3.24 -11.97 -23.67
CA LYS A 18 -4.11 -12.39 -24.79
C LYS A 18 -4.35 -13.92 -24.79
N GLY A 19 -3.30 -14.69 -24.50
CA GLY A 19 -3.39 -16.15 -24.37
C GLY A 19 -4.21 -16.61 -23.15
N MET A 20 -4.11 -15.90 -22.02
CA MET A 20 -4.90 -16.20 -20.82
C MET A 20 -6.37 -15.81 -20.97
N VAL A 21 -6.67 -14.63 -21.54
CA VAL A 21 -8.04 -14.18 -21.83
C VAL A 21 -8.73 -15.14 -22.79
N ALA A 22 -8.05 -15.56 -23.86
CA ALA A 22 -8.59 -16.52 -24.82
C ALA A 22 -8.84 -17.92 -24.22
N LYS A 23 -7.97 -18.37 -23.30
CA LYS A 23 -8.05 -19.72 -22.70
C LYS A 23 -9.00 -19.80 -21.49
N TYR A 24 -9.15 -18.73 -20.72
CA TYR A 24 -9.85 -18.75 -19.44
C TYR A 24 -11.05 -17.79 -19.35
N ARG A 25 -11.37 -17.02 -20.41
CA ARG A 25 -12.47 -16.04 -20.44
C ARG A 25 -12.47 -15.10 -19.22
N ILE A 26 -11.27 -14.67 -18.83
CA ILE A 26 -11.07 -13.72 -17.74
C ILE A 26 -11.32 -12.30 -18.28
N GLU A 27 -11.91 -11.41 -17.48
CA GLU A 27 -12.04 -9.99 -17.82
C GLU A 27 -10.70 -9.42 -18.30
N ASP A 28 -10.75 -8.53 -19.31
CA ASP A 28 -9.58 -7.90 -19.93
C ASP A 28 -8.94 -6.90 -18.95
N ALA A 29 -8.26 -7.43 -17.94
CA ALA A 29 -7.60 -6.61 -16.94
C ALA A 29 -6.35 -6.00 -17.56
N SER A 30 -6.37 -4.68 -17.77
CA SER A 30 -5.22 -3.94 -18.29
C SER A 30 -3.94 -4.30 -17.53
N VAL A 31 -2.94 -4.79 -18.27
CA VAL A 31 -1.59 -5.10 -17.78
C VAL A 31 -0.69 -3.87 -17.76
N GLU A 32 -1.19 -2.73 -18.23
CA GLU A 32 -0.44 -1.49 -18.29
C GLU A 32 -0.25 -0.91 -16.88
N PRO A 33 0.97 -0.44 -16.55
CA PRO A 33 1.18 0.25 -15.29
C PRO A 33 0.31 1.51 -15.21
N MET A 34 -0.46 1.64 -14.14
CA MET A 34 -1.31 2.80 -13.89
C MET A 34 -1.03 3.38 -12.51
N VAL A 35 -1.14 4.70 -12.39
CA VAL A 35 -1.04 5.41 -11.12
C VAL A 35 -2.36 6.14 -10.90
N THR A 36 -3.00 5.88 -9.76
CA THR A 36 -4.17 6.63 -9.29
C THR A 36 -3.80 7.51 -8.11
N LEU A 37 -4.59 8.55 -7.89
CA LEU A 37 -4.38 9.54 -6.84
C LEU A 37 -5.68 9.71 -6.05
N VAL A 38 -5.56 9.69 -4.73
CA VAL A 38 -6.62 10.08 -3.80
C VAL A 38 -6.06 11.20 -2.94
N ALA A 39 -6.69 12.37 -2.95
CA ALA A 39 -6.34 13.46 -2.06
C ALA A 39 -7.35 13.54 -0.92
N ASN A 40 -6.88 13.60 0.32
CA ASN A 40 -7.69 13.97 1.48
C ASN A 40 -7.16 15.27 2.10
N ASP A 41 -7.74 15.70 3.22
CA ASP A 41 -7.41 16.99 3.86
C ASP A 41 -5.97 17.06 4.40
N ASN A 42 -5.28 15.93 4.55
CA ASN A 42 -3.99 15.82 5.23
C ASN A 42 -2.85 15.30 4.33
N TRP A 43 -3.14 14.46 3.33
CA TRP A 43 -2.14 13.92 2.40
C TRP A 43 -2.74 13.50 1.05
N MET A 44 -1.83 13.36 0.08
CA MET A 44 -2.12 12.79 -1.23
C MET A 44 -1.61 11.35 -1.26
N GLU A 45 -2.50 10.39 -1.46
CA GLU A 45 -2.19 8.98 -1.63
C GLU A 45 -2.06 8.63 -3.11
N PHE A 46 -0.92 8.09 -3.50
CA PHE A 46 -0.68 7.58 -4.85
C PHE A 46 -0.68 6.04 -4.83
N THR A 47 -1.56 5.44 -5.63
CA THR A 47 -1.60 3.98 -5.80
C THR A 47 -1.03 3.61 -7.18
N ALA A 48 0.07 2.86 -7.19
CA ALA A 48 0.67 2.35 -8.42
C ALA A 48 0.32 0.87 -8.62
N ARG A 49 -0.36 0.54 -9.70
CA ARG A 49 -0.64 -0.83 -10.15
C ARG A 49 0.28 -1.16 -11.32
N TYR A 50 0.98 -2.29 -11.24
CA TYR A 50 1.90 -2.75 -12.28
C TYR A 50 2.02 -4.28 -12.24
N VAL A 51 2.35 -4.87 -13.38
CA VAL A 51 2.61 -6.32 -13.51
C VAL A 51 4.12 -6.57 -13.47
N VAL A 52 4.53 -7.63 -12.79
CA VAL A 52 5.94 -8.05 -12.66
C VAL A 52 6.04 -9.56 -12.60
N ASP A 53 7.15 -10.12 -13.09
CA ASP A 53 7.51 -11.52 -12.86
C ASP A 53 7.47 -11.86 -11.36
N TYR A 54 6.80 -12.97 -11.01
CA TYR A 54 6.58 -13.37 -9.62
C TYR A 54 7.88 -13.52 -8.82
N LYS A 55 8.97 -13.96 -9.45
CA LYS A 55 10.30 -14.10 -8.80
C LYS A 55 10.93 -12.75 -8.49
N ARG A 56 10.52 -11.69 -9.19
CA ARG A 56 11.10 -10.34 -9.09
C ARG A 56 10.23 -9.35 -8.34
N ARG A 57 9.08 -9.79 -7.79
CA ARG A 57 8.11 -8.92 -7.10
C ARG A 57 8.75 -8.05 -6.01
N ARG A 58 9.55 -8.66 -5.11
CA ARG A 58 10.18 -7.92 -4.00
C ARG A 58 11.23 -6.93 -4.48
N ARG A 59 12.12 -7.36 -5.37
CA ARG A 59 13.22 -6.53 -5.90
C ARG A 59 12.71 -5.36 -6.73
N THR A 60 11.63 -5.57 -7.49
CA THR A 60 11.03 -4.51 -8.32
C THR A 60 10.33 -3.48 -7.46
N LYS A 61 9.57 -3.92 -6.44
CA LYS A 61 8.98 -3.03 -5.44
C LYS A 61 10.05 -2.18 -4.76
N ASP A 62 11.11 -2.81 -4.29
CA ASP A 62 12.24 -2.13 -3.62
C ASP A 62 12.88 -1.05 -4.50
N ARG A 63 13.16 -1.38 -5.77
CA ARG A 63 13.70 -0.42 -6.74
C ARG A 63 12.77 0.77 -7.00
N ILE A 64 11.46 0.55 -7.06
CA ILE A 64 10.47 1.63 -7.23
C ILE A 64 10.50 2.55 -6.01
N PHE A 65 10.47 1.99 -4.80
CA PHE A 65 10.50 2.77 -3.56
C PHE A 65 11.81 3.55 -3.40
N ALA A 66 12.97 2.94 -3.66
CA ALA A 66 14.26 3.62 -3.59
C ALA A 66 14.34 4.81 -4.55
N ARG A 67 13.80 4.66 -5.77
CA ARG A 67 13.75 5.77 -6.73
C ARG A 67 12.76 6.87 -6.32
N LEU A 68 11.64 6.50 -5.70
CA LEU A 68 10.68 7.48 -5.17
C LEU A 68 11.31 8.30 -4.05
N LEU A 69 12.00 7.65 -3.09
CA LEU A 69 12.72 8.31 -2.01
C LEU A 69 13.75 9.30 -2.54
N HIS A 70 14.60 8.86 -3.47
CA HIS A 70 15.59 9.75 -4.08
C HIS A 70 14.96 10.95 -4.81
N ALA A 71 13.82 10.73 -5.50
CA ALA A 71 13.10 11.81 -6.17
C ALA A 71 12.51 12.81 -5.17
N VAL A 72 11.98 12.33 -4.04
CA VAL A 72 11.47 13.16 -2.94
C VAL A 72 12.62 13.96 -2.30
N ASP A 73 13.75 13.33 -1.99
CA ASP A 73 14.93 13.99 -1.43
C ASP A 73 15.46 15.10 -2.35
N ALA A 74 15.46 14.85 -3.66
CA ALA A 74 15.85 15.84 -4.67
C ALA A 74 14.93 17.07 -4.73
N THR A 75 13.73 17.01 -4.14
CA THR A 75 12.86 18.19 -4.02
C THR A 75 13.29 19.17 -2.93
N ALA A 76 14.36 18.85 -2.17
CA ALA A 76 14.90 19.67 -1.08
C ALA A 76 13.83 20.09 -0.07
N GLY A 77 12.95 19.15 0.31
CA GLY A 77 11.91 19.34 1.32
C GLY A 77 10.60 19.97 0.83
N ARG A 78 10.46 20.24 -0.48
CA ARG A 78 9.17 20.70 -1.05
C ARG A 78 8.12 19.60 -1.07
N VAL A 79 8.55 18.35 -1.17
CA VAL A 79 7.72 17.16 -1.03
C VAL A 79 8.29 16.36 0.13
N ALA A 80 7.41 15.90 1.01
CA ALA A 80 7.77 15.06 2.15
C ALA A 80 6.87 13.81 2.16
N LEU A 81 7.42 12.70 2.65
CA LEU A 81 6.62 11.51 2.90
C LEU A 81 5.85 11.72 4.21
N ALA A 82 4.52 11.67 4.14
CA ALA A 82 3.70 11.65 5.34
C ALA A 82 4.00 10.37 6.14
N SER A 83 4.36 10.49 7.42
CA SER A 83 4.34 9.34 8.32
C SER A 83 2.89 9.00 8.60
N ALA A 84 2.47 7.74 8.42
CA ALA A 84 1.18 7.31 8.90
C ALA A 84 1.17 7.44 10.42
N THR A 85 0.59 8.51 10.94
CA THR A 85 0.31 8.68 12.36
C THR A 85 -0.85 7.75 12.69
N PHE A 86 -0.56 6.46 12.89
CA PHE A 86 -1.49 5.60 13.61
C PHE A 86 -1.49 6.09 15.05
N GLU A 87 -2.47 6.92 15.42
CA GLU A 87 -2.80 7.08 16.83
C GLU A 87 -3.25 5.71 17.33
N LEU A 88 -2.33 4.96 17.96
CA LEU A 88 -2.74 4.04 19.00
C LEU A 88 -3.34 4.93 20.10
N VAL A 89 -4.65 5.19 20.01
CA VAL A 89 -5.41 5.67 21.16
C VAL A 89 -5.10 4.68 22.27
N GLY A 90 -4.38 5.13 23.29
CA GLY A 90 -3.93 4.28 24.39
C GLY A 90 -5.07 3.42 24.92
N ALA A 91 -4.74 2.22 25.41
CA ALA A 91 -5.73 1.26 25.89
C ALA A 91 -6.84 1.98 26.70
N PRO A 92 -8.12 1.75 26.38
CA PRO A 92 -9.21 2.44 27.07
C PRO A 92 -9.06 2.23 28.59
N PRO A 93 -9.35 3.25 29.41
CA PRO A 93 -9.21 3.13 30.85
C PRO A 93 -10.08 1.95 31.34
N ILE A 94 -9.44 0.98 31.99
CA ILE A 94 -10.13 -0.16 32.58
C ILE A 94 -10.78 0.32 33.89
N ASP A 95 -12.10 0.45 33.89
CA ASP A 95 -12.87 0.74 35.10
C ASP A 95 -12.98 -0.53 35.97
N VAL A 96 -12.09 -0.67 36.95
CA VAL A 96 -12.08 -1.79 37.90
C VAL A 96 -13.03 -1.51 39.06
N ARG A 97 -14.20 -2.14 39.04
CA ARG A 97 -15.10 -2.15 40.20
C ARG A 97 -14.69 -3.27 41.16
N PHE A 98 -14.07 -2.89 42.28
CA PHE A 98 -13.83 -3.82 43.38
C PHE A 98 -15.14 -4.09 44.12
N PRO A 99 -15.62 -5.35 44.21
CA PRO A 99 -16.68 -5.68 45.14
C PRO A 99 -16.14 -5.53 46.57
N GLY A 100 -16.69 -4.58 47.32
CA GLY A 100 -16.38 -4.38 48.73
C GLY A 100 -16.72 -5.61 49.58
N PRO A 101 -16.09 -5.79 50.75
CA PRO A 101 -16.28 -6.98 51.55
C PRO A 101 -17.74 -7.11 52.01
N SER A 102 -18.33 -8.28 51.77
CA SER A 102 -19.66 -8.66 52.27
C SER A 102 -19.68 -8.53 53.80
N PRO A 103 -20.70 -7.90 54.40
CA PRO A 103 -20.78 -7.79 55.84
C PRO A 103 -20.97 -9.19 56.43
N ARG A 104 -20.05 -9.61 57.30
CA ARG A 104 -20.18 -10.83 58.07
C ARG A 104 -21.41 -10.70 58.97
N ALA A 105 -22.39 -11.58 58.76
CA ALA A 105 -23.46 -11.81 59.72
C ALA A 105 -22.83 -12.23 61.06
N GLY A 106 -23.06 -11.42 62.09
CA GLY A 106 -22.60 -11.67 63.44
C GLY A 106 -23.75 -11.44 64.41
N ALA A 107 -24.19 -12.57 65.00
CA ALA A 107 -24.83 -12.79 66.32
C ALA A 107 -26.01 -11.90 66.73
#